data_AF-A0A7S4Q173-F1
#
_entry.id   AF-A0A7S4Q173-F1
#
_cell.length_a   1.000
_cell.length_b   1.000
_cell.length_c   1.000
_cell.angle_alpha   90.00
_cell.angle_beta   90.00
_cell.angle_gamma   90.00
#
_symmetry.space_group_name_H-M   'P 1'
#
loop_
_entity.id
_entity.type
_entity.pdbx_description
1 polymer ?
#
loop_
_entity_poly.entity_id
_entity_poly.type
_entity_poly.pdbx_seq_one_letter_code
_entity_poly.pdbx_strand_id
1 'polypeptide(L)'
;ELGLGGPLPWAPAEPTGGPGFLAIHFRAGNESARSWWDPGRHPLSSLEAFLECAGRAERELGLPGETRWFLSADTAAALRAEPVVRLRQRGKIAALGEGWRIAHVDRSSASLGFEGYVDSYVAYLLVASARAAVLSRSYFGETAAEVGAVPDAYFAEGCVRVDLRSS
;
A
#
# COMPACT_ATOMS: atom_id res chain seq x y z
N GLU A 1 5.00 -30.69 4.74
CA GLU A 1 4.76 -29.24 4.66
C GLU A 1 5.88 -28.61 3.86
N LEU A 2 5.59 -27.70 2.92
CA LEU A 2 6.55 -27.23 1.91
C LEU A 2 7.60 -26.23 2.43
N GLY A 3 7.70 -26.00 3.74
CA GLY A 3 8.70 -25.08 4.31
C GLY A 3 8.62 -23.64 3.77
N LEU A 4 7.47 -23.24 3.20
CA LEU A 4 7.23 -21.90 2.63
C LEU A 4 6.93 -20.84 3.70
N GLY A 5 7.04 -21.19 4.98
CA GLY A 5 6.93 -20.25 6.09
C GLY A 5 8.27 -19.55 6.31
N GLY A 6 8.37 -18.29 5.91
CA GLY A 6 9.54 -17.44 6.11
C GLY A 6 9.40 -16.12 5.33
N PRO A 7 10.18 -15.09 5.69
CA PRO A 7 10.23 -13.86 4.91
C PRO A 7 10.60 -14.18 3.46
N LEU A 8 10.08 -13.38 2.52
CA LEU A 8 10.35 -13.55 1.09
C LEU A 8 11.87 -13.68 0.85
N PRO A 9 12.34 -14.50 -0.11
CA PRO A 9 13.77 -14.77 -0.31
C PRO A 9 14.60 -13.53 -0.70
N TRP A 10 13.94 -12.44 -1.10
CA TRP A 10 14.55 -11.13 -1.35
C TRP A 10 14.35 -10.13 -0.19
N ALA A 11 13.49 -10.45 0.78
CA ALA A 11 13.35 -9.67 1.99
C ALA A 11 14.55 -10.01 2.89
N PRO A 12 15.25 -9.01 3.44
CA PRO A 12 16.40 -9.28 4.27
C PRO A 12 15.99 -10.10 5.50
N ALA A 13 16.79 -11.12 5.83
CA ALA A 13 16.52 -12.08 6.91
C ALA A 13 16.42 -11.42 8.31
N GLU A 14 16.96 -10.21 8.44
CA GLU A 14 16.74 -9.29 9.54
C GLU A 14 16.46 -7.90 8.96
N PRO A 15 15.75 -7.00 9.66
CA PRO A 15 15.68 -5.60 9.26
C PRO A 15 17.09 -5.02 9.27
N THR A 16 17.77 -5.07 8.12
CA THR A 16 19.04 -4.39 7.91
C THR A 16 18.78 -2.92 8.22
N GLY A 17 19.57 -2.33 9.13
CA GLY A 17 19.32 -1.04 9.78
C GLY A 17 19.27 0.20 8.88
N GLY A 18 18.95 0.05 7.59
CA GLY A 18 18.43 1.14 6.77
C GLY A 18 17.01 1.52 7.18
N PRO A 19 16.56 2.75 6.87
CA PRO A 19 15.29 3.28 7.37
C PRO A 19 14.04 2.57 6.84
N GLY A 20 14.17 1.68 5.85
CA GLY A 20 13.03 1.04 5.18
C GLY A 20 12.06 2.08 4.58
N PHE A 21 10.83 1.64 4.31
CA PHE A 21 9.73 2.53 3.94
C PHE A 21 8.43 2.03 4.59
N LEU A 22 7.46 2.93 4.71
CA LEU A 22 6.11 2.62 5.18
C LEU A 22 5.18 2.49 3.98
N ALA A 23 4.44 1.39 3.86
CA ALA A 23 3.43 1.24 2.82
C ALA A 23 2.07 1.76 3.28
N ILE A 24 1.32 2.37 2.38
CA ILE A 24 -0.07 2.80 2.55
C ILE A 24 -0.87 2.13 1.44
N HIS A 25 -1.79 1.25 1.79
CA HIS A 25 -2.67 0.57 0.85
C HIS A 25 -4.10 1.14 0.97
N PHE A 26 -4.44 2.10 0.12
CA PHE A 26 -5.74 2.77 0.09
C PHE A 26 -6.61 2.22 -1.04
N ARG A 27 -7.75 1.61 -0.71
CA ARG A 27 -8.69 1.09 -1.69
C ARG A 27 -10.00 1.86 -1.63
N ALA A 28 -10.35 2.60 -2.68
CA ALA A 28 -11.62 3.30 -2.76
C ALA A 28 -12.76 2.39 -3.26
N GLY A 29 -12.46 1.50 -4.22
CA GLY A 29 -13.41 0.63 -4.91
C GLY A 29 -14.14 1.35 -6.05
N ASN A 30 -15.08 2.24 -5.72
CA ASN A 30 -16.06 2.78 -6.68
C ASN A 30 -15.65 4.11 -7.36
N GLU A 31 -14.46 4.65 -7.09
CA GLU A 31 -14.01 5.95 -7.57
C GLU A 31 -13.19 5.87 -8.88
N SER A 32 -13.30 4.77 -9.63
CA SER A 32 -12.69 4.65 -10.96
C SER A 32 -13.63 5.28 -12.00
N ALA A 33 -13.22 6.42 -12.57
CA ALA A 33 -14.16 7.32 -13.22
C ALA A 33 -14.93 6.74 -14.43
N ARG A 34 -14.50 5.66 -15.11
CA ARG A 34 -15.18 5.18 -16.35
C ARG A 34 -14.99 3.70 -16.73
N SER A 35 -14.48 2.81 -15.87
CA SER A 35 -13.97 1.52 -16.38
C SER A 35 -14.49 0.25 -15.70
N TRP A 36 -14.93 0.28 -14.42
CA TRP A 36 -15.59 -0.87 -13.77
C TRP A 36 -16.19 -0.49 -12.41
N TRP A 37 -17.14 -1.30 -11.94
CA TRP A 37 -17.76 -1.19 -10.61
C TRP A 37 -17.10 -2.20 -9.64
N ASP A 38 -16.45 -1.69 -8.59
CA ASP A 38 -16.04 -2.42 -7.38
C ASP A 38 -16.82 -1.79 -6.21
N PRO A 39 -17.41 -2.57 -5.28
CA PRO A 39 -18.09 -2.00 -4.11
C PRO A 39 -17.20 -1.00 -3.37
N GLY A 40 -17.80 0.15 -3.02
CA GLY A 40 -17.10 1.18 -2.25
C GLY A 40 -16.53 0.59 -0.95
N ARG A 41 -15.24 0.84 -0.72
CA ARG A 41 -14.51 0.41 0.48
C ARG A 41 -14.27 1.60 1.38
N HIS A 42 -13.59 2.60 0.84
CA HIS A 42 -13.25 3.84 1.54
C HIS A 42 -13.60 5.05 0.66
N PRO A 43 -14.33 6.05 1.17
CA PRO A 43 -14.50 7.30 0.43
C PRO A 43 -13.16 8.03 0.33
N LEU A 44 -12.95 8.84 -0.72
CA LEU A 44 -11.72 9.65 -0.83
C LEU A 44 -11.47 10.55 0.38
N SER A 45 -12.53 10.96 1.09
CA SER A 45 -12.43 11.75 2.31
C SER A 45 -11.72 11.02 3.46
N SER A 46 -11.67 9.68 3.46
CA SER A 46 -10.94 8.94 4.50
C SER A 46 -9.44 8.82 4.22
N LEU A 47 -8.95 9.27 3.05
CA LEU A 47 -7.53 9.24 2.72
C LEU A 47 -6.67 10.00 3.75
N GLU A 48 -7.19 11.07 4.32
CA GLU A 48 -6.50 11.82 5.39
C GLU A 48 -6.23 10.94 6.62
N ALA A 49 -7.18 10.10 7.02
CA ALA A 49 -7.00 9.17 8.13
C ALA A 49 -5.87 8.14 7.86
N PHE A 50 -5.69 7.72 6.60
CA PHE A 50 -4.57 6.85 6.21
C PHE A 50 -3.22 7.57 6.36
N LEU A 51 -3.14 8.83 5.93
CA LEU A 51 -1.93 9.64 6.02
C LEU A 51 -1.60 9.99 7.48
N GLU A 52 -2.61 10.30 8.29
CA GLU A 52 -2.44 10.53 9.73
C GLU A 52 -1.97 9.26 10.45
N CYS A 53 -2.56 8.10 10.10
CA CYS A 53 -2.14 6.82 10.66
C CYS A 53 -0.70 6.47 10.27
N ALA A 54 -0.30 6.74 9.02
CA ALA A 54 1.09 6.59 8.58
C ALA A 54 2.05 7.46 9.40
N GLY A 55 1.70 8.73 9.63
CA GLY A 55 2.47 9.62 10.48
C GLY A 55 2.54 9.17 11.94
N ARG A 56 1.46 8.56 12.45
CA ARG A 56 1.43 7.97 13.80
C ARG A 56 2.32 6.74 13.90
N ALA A 57 2.20 5.79 12.98
CA ALA A 57 3.03 4.60 12.91
C ALA A 57 4.52 4.96 12.78
N GLU A 58 4.86 5.95 11.96
CA GLU A 58 6.23 6.46 11.84
C GLU A 58 6.81 6.91 13.19
N ARG A 59 6.04 7.67 13.98
CA ARG A 59 6.46 8.13 15.31
C ARG A 59 6.52 7.00 16.33
N GLU A 60 5.51 6.14 16.37
CA GLU A 60 5.43 5.01 17.31
C GLU A 60 6.59 4.03 17.12
N LEU A 61 7.04 3.85 15.88
CA LEU A 61 8.16 2.97 15.54
C LEU A 61 9.53 3.65 15.60
N GLY A 62 9.59 4.94 15.93
CA GLY A 62 10.84 5.70 15.99
C GLY A 62 11.55 5.82 14.63
N LEU A 63 10.79 5.75 13.52
CA LEU A 63 11.36 5.88 12.19
C LEU A 63 11.79 7.35 11.93
N PRO A 64 12.86 7.60 11.16
CA PRO A 64 13.27 8.96 10.80
C PRO A 64 12.13 9.74 10.12
N GLY A 65 12.01 11.03 10.37
CA GLY A 65 10.98 11.88 9.71
C GLY A 65 11.10 11.94 8.18
N GLU A 66 12.27 11.58 7.64
CA GLU A 66 12.53 11.46 6.19
C GLU A 66 12.17 10.08 5.61
N THR A 67 11.62 9.17 6.41
CA THR A 67 11.19 7.84 5.95
C THR A 67 10.18 8.00 4.84
N ARG A 68 10.45 7.39 3.69
CA ARG A 68 9.55 7.46 2.55
C ARG A 68 8.33 6.59 2.78
N TRP A 69 7.20 7.04 2.25
CA TRP A 69 5.95 6.31 2.22
C TRP A 69 5.67 5.87 0.79
N PHE A 70 5.24 4.62 0.63
CA PHE A 70 4.75 4.09 -0.62
C PHE A 70 3.22 4.07 -0.60
N LEU A 71 2.56 4.82 -1.47
CA LEU A 71 1.11 4.82 -1.61
C LEU A 71 0.68 3.93 -2.78
N SER A 72 0.01 2.83 -2.46
CA SER A 72 -0.77 2.03 -3.40
C SER A 72 -2.23 2.44 -3.33
N ALA A 73 -2.79 2.88 -4.45
CA ALA A 73 -4.20 3.27 -4.55
C ALA A 73 -4.84 2.76 -5.85
N ASP A 74 -6.09 2.35 -5.76
CA ASP A 74 -6.89 1.84 -6.89
C ASP A 74 -7.57 2.95 -7.72
N THR A 75 -7.42 4.22 -7.32
CA THR A 75 -7.96 5.38 -8.03
C THR A 75 -6.95 6.51 -8.13
N ALA A 76 -6.88 7.12 -9.33
CA ALA A 76 -6.00 8.25 -9.58
C ALA A 76 -6.46 9.51 -8.82
N ALA A 77 -7.71 9.55 -8.37
CA ALA A 77 -8.21 10.64 -7.54
C ALA A 77 -7.48 10.70 -6.18
N ALA A 78 -7.11 9.56 -5.59
CA ALA A 78 -6.32 9.51 -4.37
C ALA A 78 -4.90 10.06 -4.61
N LEU A 79 -4.28 9.71 -5.74
CA LEU A 79 -2.94 10.20 -6.11
C LEU A 79 -2.91 11.71 -6.40
N ARG A 80 -4.04 12.28 -6.82
CA ARG A 80 -4.22 13.71 -7.09
C ARG A 80 -4.78 14.51 -5.91
N ALA A 81 -5.11 13.85 -4.80
CA ALA A 81 -5.59 14.56 -3.62
C ALA A 81 -4.51 15.52 -3.11
N GLU A 82 -4.90 16.75 -2.81
CA GLU A 82 -3.99 17.81 -2.35
C GLU A 82 -3.01 17.39 -1.23
N PRO A 83 -3.42 16.67 -0.15
CA PRO A 83 -2.47 16.21 0.86
C PRO A 83 -1.42 15.24 0.30
N VAL A 84 -1.78 14.36 -0.65
CA VAL A 84 -0.84 13.44 -1.31
C VAL A 84 0.11 14.22 -2.22
N VAL A 85 -0.39 15.14 -3.02
CA VAL A 85 0.43 15.97 -3.93
C VAL A 85 1.49 16.75 -3.14
N ARG A 86 1.11 17.39 -2.03
CA ARG A 86 2.06 18.12 -1.17
C ARG A 86 3.14 17.23 -0.57
N LEU A 87 2.80 16.01 -0.15
CA LEU A 87 3.77 15.05 0.36
C LEU A 87 4.68 14.49 -0.73
N ARG A 88 4.16 14.28 -1.95
CA ARG A 88 4.96 13.87 -3.12
C ARG A 88 5.97 14.94 -3.53
N GLN A 89 5.58 16.22 -3.54
CA GLN A 89 6.48 17.34 -3.83
C GLN A 89 7.65 17.43 -2.84
N ARG A 90 7.44 16.99 -1.59
CA ARG A 90 8.49 16.90 -0.57
C ARG A 90 9.30 15.61 -0.61
N GLY A 91 9.02 14.71 -1.56
CA GLY A 91 9.65 13.39 -1.64
C GLY A 91 9.23 12.41 -0.54
N LYS A 92 8.19 12.75 0.24
CA LYS A 92 7.69 11.91 1.34
C LYS A 92 6.88 10.72 0.83
N ILE A 93 6.03 10.92 -0.18
CA ILE A 93 5.26 9.85 -0.82
C ILE A 93 5.85 9.50 -2.19
N ALA A 94 6.00 8.21 -2.45
CA ALA A 94 6.18 7.62 -3.76
C ALA A 94 4.94 6.78 -4.12
N ALA A 95 4.61 6.70 -5.40
CA ALA A 95 3.52 5.88 -5.91
C ALA A 95 3.92 5.35 -7.30
N LEU A 96 3.33 4.23 -7.72
CA LEU A 96 3.48 3.73 -9.09
C LEU A 96 2.61 4.62 -10.02
N GLY A 97 3.19 5.72 -10.51
CA GLY A 97 2.79 6.39 -11.75
C GLY A 97 1.96 7.68 -11.71
N GLU A 98 2.42 8.70 -12.46
CA GLU A 98 1.59 9.78 -13.04
C GLU A 98 1.29 9.60 -14.54
N GLY A 99 2.00 8.69 -15.22
CA GLY A 99 1.77 8.30 -16.62
C GLY A 99 1.02 6.98 -16.82
N TRP A 100 0.43 6.41 -15.76
CA TRP A 100 0.05 5.01 -15.70
C TRP A 100 -1.47 4.89 -15.79
N ARG A 101 -1.96 4.09 -16.73
CA ARG A 101 -3.41 3.85 -16.92
C ARG A 101 -3.82 2.78 -15.92
N ILE A 102 -4.41 3.19 -14.80
CA ILE A 102 -5.04 2.27 -13.83
C ILE A 102 -5.88 1.27 -14.62
N ALA A 103 -5.52 0.00 -14.52
CA ALA A 103 -6.13 -1.07 -15.29
C ALA A 103 -6.51 -2.22 -14.35
N HIS A 104 -7.71 -2.75 -14.57
CA HIS A 104 -8.20 -3.95 -13.88
C HIS A 104 -7.77 -5.18 -14.68
N VAL A 105 -7.08 -6.11 -14.01
CA VAL A 105 -6.50 -7.33 -14.60
C VAL A 105 -7.54 -8.14 -15.38
N ASP A 106 -8.75 -8.28 -14.82
CA ASP A 106 -9.78 -9.14 -15.41
C ASP A 106 -10.68 -8.49 -16.49
N ARG A 107 -10.56 -7.17 -16.74
CA ARG A 107 -11.60 -6.43 -17.48
C ARG A 107 -11.09 -5.38 -18.48
N SER A 108 -9.79 -5.28 -18.67
CA SER A 108 -9.17 -4.35 -19.63
C SER A 108 -8.71 -5.09 -20.89
N SER A 109 -8.49 -4.38 -22.02
CA SER A 109 -7.90 -5.01 -23.22
C SER A 109 -6.57 -5.69 -22.86
N ALA A 110 -6.21 -6.81 -23.50
CA ALA A 110 -5.09 -7.67 -23.07
C ALA A 110 -3.78 -6.95 -22.71
N SER A 111 -3.44 -5.87 -23.42
CA SER A 111 -2.28 -5.00 -23.09
C SER A 111 -2.45 -4.18 -21.79
N LEU A 112 -3.62 -3.56 -21.59
CA LEU A 112 -3.97 -2.85 -20.35
C LEU A 112 -4.12 -3.80 -19.17
N GLY A 113 -4.67 -5.01 -19.40
CA GLY A 113 -4.77 -6.03 -18.35
C GLY A 113 -3.40 -6.53 -17.88
N PHE A 114 -2.44 -6.65 -18.79
CA PHE A 114 -1.06 -7.03 -18.46
C PHE A 114 -0.31 -5.92 -17.71
N GLU A 115 -0.43 -4.66 -18.15
CA GLU A 115 0.12 -3.52 -17.42
C GLU A 115 -0.47 -3.42 -16.00
N GLY A 116 -1.79 -3.46 -15.87
CA GLY A 116 -2.45 -3.46 -14.55
C GLY A 116 -2.08 -4.64 -13.66
N TYR A 117 -1.77 -5.81 -14.26
CA TYR A 117 -1.29 -6.98 -13.53
C TYR A 117 0.12 -6.78 -13.01
N VAL A 118 1.05 -6.29 -13.84
CA VAL A 118 2.42 -5.98 -13.42
C VAL A 118 2.40 -4.92 -12.32
N ASP A 119 1.58 -3.88 -12.45
CA ASP A 119 1.47 -2.81 -11.47
C ASP A 119 0.95 -3.32 -10.13
N SER A 120 -0.11 -4.12 -10.18
CA SER A 120 -0.67 -4.77 -8.99
C SER A 120 0.35 -5.71 -8.36
N TYR A 121 1.10 -6.47 -9.15
CA TYR A 121 2.13 -7.37 -8.66
C TYR A 121 3.30 -6.62 -8.02
N VAL A 122 3.78 -5.54 -8.63
CA VAL A 122 4.84 -4.69 -8.04
C VAL A 122 4.34 -4.01 -6.77
N ALA A 123 3.12 -3.46 -6.77
CA ALA A 123 2.52 -2.88 -5.57
C ALA A 123 2.37 -3.92 -4.45
N TYR A 124 1.99 -5.15 -4.79
CA TYR A 124 1.90 -6.26 -3.84
C TYR A 124 3.27 -6.55 -3.22
N LEU A 125 4.31 -6.68 -4.04
CA LEU A 125 5.68 -6.91 -3.56
C LEU A 125 6.22 -5.74 -2.71
N LEU A 126 5.92 -4.50 -3.09
CA LEU A 126 6.29 -3.32 -2.31
C LEU A 126 5.60 -3.32 -0.95
N VAL A 127 4.28 -3.58 -0.88
CA VAL A 127 3.57 -3.71 0.40
C VAL A 127 4.18 -4.83 1.24
N ALA A 128 4.42 -6.01 0.64
CA ALA A 128 5.00 -7.16 1.32
C ALA A 128 6.43 -6.92 1.85
N SER A 129 7.21 -6.04 1.21
CA SER A 129 8.57 -5.72 1.64
C SER A 129 8.68 -4.52 2.59
N ALA A 130 7.55 -3.90 2.97
CA ALA A 130 7.55 -2.69 3.76
C ALA A 130 8.00 -2.92 5.20
N ARG A 131 8.61 -1.91 5.81
CA ARG A 131 8.98 -1.93 7.24
C ARG A 131 7.74 -1.88 8.14
N ALA A 132 6.74 -1.13 7.70
CA ALA A 132 5.43 -1.01 8.32
C ALA A 132 4.38 -0.78 7.22
N ALA A 133 3.12 -1.14 7.47
CA ALA A 133 2.04 -0.94 6.51
C ALA A 133 0.77 -0.39 7.17
N VAL A 134 0.15 0.61 6.54
CA VAL A 134 -1.20 1.11 6.84
C VAL A 134 -2.13 0.59 5.77
N LEU A 135 -3.11 -0.22 6.16
CA LEU A 135 -3.91 -1.03 5.27
C LEU A 135 -5.38 -0.63 5.34
N SER A 136 -6.02 -0.62 4.18
CA SER A 136 -7.46 -0.78 4.05
C SER A 136 -7.84 -2.23 4.32
N ARG A 137 -9.05 -2.45 4.85
CA ARG A 137 -9.61 -3.79 5.04
C ARG A 137 -9.94 -4.42 3.69
N SER A 138 -8.96 -5.11 3.14
CA SER A 138 -8.99 -5.71 1.82
C SER A 138 -8.01 -6.86 1.75
N TYR A 139 -8.41 -7.95 1.09
CA TYR A 139 -7.56 -9.12 0.90
C TYR A 139 -6.20 -8.78 0.27
N PHE A 140 -6.14 -7.83 -0.67
CA PHE A 140 -4.88 -7.50 -1.34
C PHE A 140 -3.80 -7.00 -0.37
N GLY A 141 -4.11 -5.94 0.40
CA GLY A 141 -3.12 -5.33 1.31
C GLY A 141 -2.81 -6.24 2.50
N GLU A 142 -3.83 -6.92 3.03
CA GLU A 142 -3.70 -7.87 4.15
C GLU A 142 -2.84 -9.07 3.75
N THR A 143 -3.15 -9.74 2.63
CA THR A 143 -2.37 -10.87 2.15
C THR A 143 -0.95 -10.48 1.76
N ALA A 144 -0.75 -9.30 1.16
CA ALA A 144 0.60 -8.80 0.89
C ALA A 144 1.41 -8.63 2.18
N ALA A 145 0.83 -8.01 3.21
CA ALA A 145 1.49 -7.80 4.49
C ALA A 145 1.75 -9.12 5.24
N GLU A 146 0.80 -10.06 5.18
CA GLU A 146 0.91 -11.40 5.76
C GLU A 146 2.02 -12.21 5.08
N VAL A 147 1.99 -12.35 3.75
CA VAL A 147 3.00 -13.08 2.96
C VAL A 147 4.38 -12.44 3.10
N GLY A 148 4.43 -11.11 3.19
CA GLY A 148 5.65 -10.37 3.45
C GLY A 148 6.18 -10.45 4.89
N ALA A 149 5.37 -10.99 5.81
CA ALA A 149 5.62 -10.95 7.25
C ALA A 149 5.95 -9.52 7.75
N VAL A 150 5.21 -8.52 7.25
CA VAL A 150 5.41 -7.11 7.59
C VAL A 150 5.33 -6.95 9.11
N PRO A 151 6.41 -6.49 9.78
CA PRO A 151 6.49 -6.55 11.25
C PRO A 151 5.47 -5.68 11.99
N ASP A 152 5.03 -4.59 11.33
CA ASP A 152 4.18 -3.56 11.92
C ASP A 152 3.06 -3.19 10.93
N ALA A 153 1.90 -3.83 11.05
CA ALA A 153 0.72 -3.52 10.24
C ALA A 153 -0.32 -2.75 11.05
N TYR A 154 -1.06 -1.86 10.40
CA TYR A 154 -2.12 -1.04 10.99
C TYR A 154 -3.33 -1.03 10.07
N PHE A 155 -4.53 -1.14 10.62
CA PHE A 155 -5.74 -0.75 9.91
C PHE A 155 -5.98 0.75 10.07
N ALA A 156 -6.23 1.44 8.96
CA ALA A 156 -6.38 2.89 8.97
C ALA A 156 -7.60 3.35 9.80
N GLU A 157 -8.68 2.56 9.85
CA GLU A 157 -9.83 2.83 10.71
C GLU A 157 -9.42 2.76 12.20
N GLY A 158 -9.34 3.93 12.83
CA GLY A 158 -8.90 4.03 14.24
C GLY A 158 -7.40 3.83 14.44
N CYS A 159 -6.62 3.66 13.37
CA CYS A 159 -5.18 3.42 13.39
C CYS A 159 -4.78 2.31 14.38
N VAL A 160 -5.38 1.14 14.21
CA VAL A 160 -5.19 -0.01 15.11
C VAL A 160 -4.06 -0.88 14.59
N ARG A 161 -3.01 -1.03 15.40
CA ARG A 161 -1.93 -1.97 15.12
C ARG A 161 -2.43 -3.41 15.19
N VAL A 162 -2.05 -4.21 14.20
CA VAL A 162 -2.41 -5.63 14.09
C VAL A 162 -1.17 -6.47 13.81
N ASP A 163 -1.16 -7.70 14.30
CA ASP A 163 -0.15 -8.68 13.92
C ASP A 163 -0.73 -9.57 12.82
N LEU A 164 -0.14 -9.48 11.63
CA LEU A 164 -0.51 -10.29 10.46
C LEU A 164 0.52 -11.40 10.20
N ARG A 165 1.51 -11.58 11.09
CA ARG A 165 2.48 -12.67 10.98
C ARG A 165 1.82 -13.97 11.44
N SER A 166 1.30 -14.72 10.48
CA SER A 166 0.72 -16.06 10.61
C SER A 166 -0.06 -16.34 11.90
N SER A 167 -1.37 -16.15 11.82
CA SER A 167 -2.32 -17.18 12.28
C SER A 167 -2.23 -18.45 11.44
#